data_AF-L8TSE0-F1
#
_entry.id   AF-L8TSE0-F1
#
_cell.length_a   1.000
_cell.length_b   1.000
_cell.length_c   1.000
_cell.angle_alpha   90.00
_cell.angle_beta   90.00
_cell.angle_gamma   90.00
#
_symmetry.space_group_name_H-M   'P 1'
#
loop_
_entity.id
_entity.type
_entity.pdbx_description
1 polymer ?
#
loop_
_entity_poly.entity_id
_entity_poly.type
_entity_poly.pdbx_seq_one_letter_code
_entity_poly.pdbx_strand_id
1 'polypeptide(L)'
;MTNVQIDTFRRLRPCFVVDPAIIAAGQNVVAEALQFARENIPDGPILIHSTATPEEVARTQKQLGKARAAEITESSLSTIAEGLVASGCRQLIVAGGETSGAVVRRLGITTARVGREVSPGVPWLATETSPGLSILLKSGNLGTPELFLDAWDHNR
;
A
#
# COMPACT_ATOMS: atom_id res chain seq x y z
N MET A 1 -13.51 6.64 -2.75
CA MET A 1 -13.47 5.21 -3.15
C MET A 1 -12.56 4.39 -2.24
N THR A 2 -11.31 4.81 -2.01
CA THR A 2 -10.35 4.00 -1.22
C THR A 2 -10.86 3.50 0.14
N ASN A 3 -11.56 4.31 0.94
CA ASN A 3 -12.14 3.83 2.21
C ASN A 3 -13.16 2.69 2.02
N VAL A 4 -13.95 2.75 0.96
CA VAL A 4 -14.89 1.66 0.62
C VAL A 4 -14.12 0.38 0.26
N GLN A 5 -13.03 0.50 -0.50
CA GLN A 5 -12.19 -0.66 -0.85
C GLN A 5 -11.50 -1.27 0.38
N ILE A 6 -11.02 -0.44 1.32
CA ILE A 6 -10.49 -0.89 2.61
C ILE A 6 -11.58 -1.62 3.39
N ASP A 7 -12.78 -1.05 3.44
CA ASP A 7 -13.94 -1.60 4.14
C ASP A 7 -14.41 -2.93 3.57
N THR A 8 -14.36 -3.09 2.26
CA THR A 8 -14.67 -4.35 1.58
C THR A 8 -13.58 -5.38 1.86
N PHE A 9 -12.30 -5.01 1.75
CA PHE A 9 -11.18 -5.93 1.98
C PHE A 9 -11.13 -6.47 3.41
N ARG A 10 -11.28 -5.59 4.42
CA ARG A 10 -11.18 -5.97 5.84
C ARG A 10 -12.27 -6.93 6.32
N ARG A 11 -13.35 -7.10 5.55
CA ARG A 11 -14.41 -8.08 5.86
C ARG A 11 -13.99 -9.51 5.54
N LEU A 12 -12.99 -9.69 4.68
CA LEU A 12 -12.63 -10.97 4.09
C LEU A 12 -11.18 -11.37 4.35
N ARG A 13 -10.30 -10.40 4.56
CA ARG A 13 -8.85 -10.58 4.55
C ARG A 13 -8.19 -9.72 5.65
N PRO A 14 -7.02 -10.13 6.16
CA PRO A 14 -6.39 -9.45 7.29
C PRO A 14 -5.82 -8.08 6.88
N CYS A 15 -5.98 -7.10 7.76
CA CYS A 15 -5.48 -5.74 7.59
C CYS A 15 -4.54 -5.34 8.73
N PHE A 16 -3.54 -4.52 8.42
CA PHE A 16 -2.67 -3.86 9.40
C PHE A 16 -2.73 -2.35 9.22
N VAL A 17 -2.90 -1.64 10.34
CA VAL A 17 -2.99 -0.17 10.37
C VAL A 17 -1.65 0.44 10.74
N VAL A 18 -1.17 1.36 9.91
CA VAL A 18 0.02 2.17 10.14
C VAL A 18 -0.43 3.52 10.71
N ASP A 19 -0.34 3.70 12.03
CA ASP A 19 -0.68 4.96 12.68
C ASP A 19 0.58 5.86 12.80
N PRO A 20 0.62 7.02 12.10
CA PRO A 20 1.77 7.93 12.16
C PRO A 20 2.05 8.48 13.56
N ALA A 21 1.03 8.63 14.41
CA ALA A 21 1.19 9.11 15.79
C ALA A 21 1.95 8.09 16.65
N ILE A 22 1.69 6.80 16.43
CA ILE A 22 2.37 5.71 17.10
C ILE A 22 3.85 5.67 16.68
N ILE A 23 4.13 5.85 15.39
CA ILE A 23 5.50 5.91 14.85
C ILE A 23 6.24 7.13 15.40
N ALA A 24 5.58 8.29 15.45
CA ALA A 24 6.15 9.50 16.04
C ALA A 24 6.49 9.33 17.53
N ALA A 25 5.79 8.44 18.24
CA ALA A 25 6.07 8.09 19.63
C ALA A 25 7.22 7.06 19.79
N GLY A 26 7.87 6.64 18.69
CA GLY A 26 9.06 5.79 18.70
C GLY A 26 8.78 4.29 18.58
N GLN A 27 7.54 3.87 18.32
CA GLN A 27 7.24 2.46 18.08
C GLN A 27 7.67 2.01 16.67
N ASN A 28 8.17 0.79 16.55
CA ASN A 28 8.65 0.24 15.28
C ASN A 28 7.52 -0.44 14.48
N VAL A 29 6.52 0.36 14.11
CA VAL A 29 5.33 -0.10 13.37
C VAL A 29 5.70 -0.71 12.02
N VAL A 30 6.80 -0.29 11.41
CA VAL A 30 7.31 -0.89 10.15
C VAL A 30 7.69 -2.35 10.36
N ALA A 31 8.43 -2.66 11.43
CA ALA A 31 8.80 -4.05 11.74
C ALA A 31 7.57 -4.90 12.08
N GLU A 32 6.61 -4.34 12.81
CA GLU A 32 5.34 -4.99 13.13
C GLU A 32 4.53 -5.31 11.87
N ALA A 33 4.43 -4.36 10.94
CA ALA A 33 3.75 -4.54 9.67
C ALA A 33 4.40 -5.64 8.81
N LEU A 34 5.74 -5.71 8.80
CA LEU A 34 6.49 -6.76 8.09
C LEU A 34 6.37 -8.13 8.78
N GLN A 35 6.26 -8.18 10.11
CA GLN A 35 5.96 -9.42 10.84
C GLN A 35 4.54 -9.90 10.51
N PHE A 36 3.55 -9.03 10.63
CA PHE A 36 2.17 -9.29 10.21
C PHE A 36 2.11 -9.84 8.77
N ALA A 37 2.86 -9.23 7.86
CA ALA A 37 2.87 -9.68 6.48
C ALA A 37 3.42 -11.08 6.30
N ARG A 38 4.53 -11.41 6.98
CA ARG A 38 5.12 -12.75 6.95
C ARG A 38 4.15 -13.84 7.44
N GLU A 39 3.33 -13.53 8.43
CA GLU A 39 2.37 -14.47 9.00
C GLU A 39 1.14 -14.69 8.11
N ASN A 40 0.71 -13.67 7.37
CA ASN A 40 -0.60 -13.69 6.70
C ASN A 40 -0.54 -13.85 5.17
N ILE A 41 0.60 -13.53 4.52
CA ILE A 41 0.78 -13.70 3.07
C ILE A 41 0.61 -15.15 2.58
N PRO A 42 1.02 -16.20 3.32
CA PRO A 42 0.81 -17.59 2.88
C PRO A 42 -0.65 -17.94 2.59
N ASP A 43 -1.60 -17.28 3.28
CA ASP A 43 -3.04 -17.48 3.09
C ASP A 43 -3.62 -16.59 1.98
N GLY A 44 -2.78 -15.77 1.32
CA GLY A 44 -3.09 -14.91 0.18
C GLY A 44 -2.89 -13.40 0.46
N PRO A 45 -3.58 -12.49 -0.26
CA PRO A 45 -3.35 -11.06 -0.13
C PRO A 45 -3.72 -10.51 1.25
N ILE A 46 -2.96 -9.48 1.63
CA ILE A 46 -3.12 -8.70 2.86
C ILE A 46 -3.24 -7.21 2.51
N LEU A 47 -3.70 -6.39 3.46
CA LEU A 47 -3.75 -4.95 3.28
C LEU A 47 -3.02 -4.23 4.42
N ILE A 48 -2.03 -3.44 4.06
CA ILE A 48 -1.35 -2.52 4.98
C ILE A 48 -1.74 -1.10 4.59
N HIS A 49 -2.37 -0.38 5.50
CA HIS A 49 -2.89 0.96 5.20
C HIS A 49 -2.65 1.91 6.38
N SER A 50 -2.52 3.21 6.09
CA SER A 50 -2.58 4.22 7.15
C SER A 50 -4.02 4.44 7.62
N THR A 51 -4.20 5.10 8.77
CA THR A 51 -5.51 5.59 9.21
C THR A 51 -6.26 6.27 8.07
N ALA A 52 -7.51 5.86 7.86
CA ALA A 52 -8.21 6.07 6.59
C ALA A 52 -9.50 6.89 6.74
N THR A 53 -10.09 6.95 7.93
CA THR A 53 -11.27 7.79 8.12
C THR A 53 -10.88 9.27 8.18
N PRO A 54 -11.72 10.19 7.67
CA PRO A 54 -11.46 11.63 7.80
C PRO A 54 -11.20 12.08 9.24
N GLU A 55 -11.85 11.44 10.21
CA GLU A 55 -11.72 11.71 11.63
C GLU A 55 -10.34 11.31 12.18
N GLU A 56 -9.85 10.12 11.86
CA GLU A 56 -8.51 9.67 12.26
C GLU A 56 -7.41 10.52 11.62
N VAL A 57 -7.59 10.89 10.35
CA VAL A 57 -6.68 11.79 9.64
C VAL A 57 -6.65 13.15 10.33
N ALA A 58 -7.80 13.73 10.64
CA ALA A 58 -7.88 15.01 11.36
C ALA A 58 -7.22 14.92 12.75
N ARG A 59 -7.42 13.82 13.49
CA ARG A 59 -6.79 13.59 14.79
C ARG A 59 -5.26 13.56 14.67
N THR A 60 -4.74 12.80 13.72
CA THR A 60 -3.29 12.64 13.50
C THR A 60 -2.66 13.96 13.07
N GLN A 61 -3.32 14.70 12.18
CA GLN A 61 -2.86 16.03 11.75
C GLN A 61 -2.88 17.05 12.88
N LYS A 62 -3.84 16.98 13.81
CA LYS A 62 -3.87 17.84 15.00
C LYS A 62 -2.72 17.54 15.95
N GLN A 63 -2.28 16.29 16.05
CA GLN A 63 -1.20 15.87 16.95
C GLN A 63 0.19 16.15 16.37
N LEU A 64 0.41 15.86 15.08
CA LEU A 64 1.74 15.91 14.47
C LEU A 64 1.95 17.12 13.53
N GLY A 65 0.87 17.77 13.13
CA GLY A 65 0.87 18.67 11.97
C GLY A 65 0.73 17.90 10.65
N LYS A 66 0.08 18.54 9.68
CA LYS A 66 -0.24 17.92 8.37
C LYS A 66 1.00 17.42 7.62
N ALA A 67 2.04 18.25 7.52
CA ALA A 67 3.25 17.91 6.78
C ALA A 67 3.98 16.71 7.40
N ARG A 68 4.16 16.71 8.73
CA ARG A 68 4.85 15.63 9.43
C ARG A 68 4.07 14.32 9.41
N ALA A 69 2.74 14.38 9.54
CA ALA A 69 1.89 13.20 9.42
C ALA A 69 1.99 12.55 8.03
N ALA A 70 1.99 13.36 6.96
CA ALA A 70 2.15 12.89 5.60
C ALA A 70 3.53 12.25 5.38
N GLU A 71 4.61 12.94 5.78
CA GLU A 71 5.99 12.46 5.68
C GLU A 71 6.18 11.11 6.37
N ILE A 72 5.72 10.97 7.62
CA ILE A 72 5.79 9.70 8.36
C ILE A 72 5.01 8.61 7.65
N THR A 73 3.80 8.92 7.16
CA THR A 73 2.95 7.94 6.46
C THR A 73 3.63 7.43 5.19
N GLU A 74 4.08 8.33 4.33
CA GLU A 74 4.72 8.01 3.06
C GLU A 74 6.05 7.27 3.25
N SER A 75 6.88 7.72 4.20
CA SER A 75 8.14 7.07 4.53
C SER A 75 7.92 5.65 5.07
N SER A 76 6.92 5.47 5.94
CA SER A 76 6.64 4.16 6.54
C SER A 76 6.07 3.17 5.53
N LEU A 77 5.06 3.58 4.75
CA LEU A 77 4.45 2.71 3.73
C LEU A 77 5.44 2.35 2.62
N SER A 78 6.29 3.29 2.20
CA SER A 78 7.33 2.98 1.20
C SER A 78 8.41 2.05 1.75
N THR A 79 8.81 2.20 3.01
CA THR A 79 9.75 1.27 3.68
C THR A 79 9.15 -0.12 3.83
N ILE A 80 7.85 -0.22 4.16
CA ILE A 80 7.14 -1.49 4.22
C ILE A 80 7.12 -2.14 2.83
N ALA A 81 6.78 -1.40 1.78
CA ALA A 81 6.77 -1.92 0.41
C ALA A 81 8.15 -2.48 -0.02
N GLU A 82 9.23 -1.77 0.30
CA GLU A 82 10.61 -2.25 0.10
C GLU A 82 10.87 -3.56 0.85
N GLY A 83 10.51 -3.64 2.13
CA GLY A 83 10.66 -4.85 2.93
C GLY A 83 9.85 -6.04 2.41
N LEU A 84 8.65 -5.80 1.87
CA LEU A 84 7.83 -6.85 1.25
C LEU A 84 8.48 -7.39 -0.02
N VAL A 85 8.98 -6.51 -0.90
CA VAL A 85 9.68 -6.92 -2.14
C VAL A 85 10.96 -7.69 -1.81
N ALA A 86 11.73 -7.20 -0.84
CA ALA A 86 12.93 -7.88 -0.34
C ALA A 86 12.61 -9.27 0.23
N SER A 87 11.42 -9.44 0.82
CA SER A 87 10.93 -10.73 1.35
C SER A 87 10.32 -11.66 0.30
N GLY A 88 10.36 -11.29 -0.98
CA GLY A 88 9.88 -12.15 -2.08
C GLY A 88 8.52 -11.76 -2.66
N CYS A 89 7.86 -10.70 -2.16
CA CYS A 89 6.61 -10.22 -2.77
C CYS A 89 6.87 -9.72 -4.21
N ARG A 90 6.04 -10.14 -5.16
CA ARG A 90 6.18 -9.80 -6.59
C ARG A 90 4.98 -9.09 -7.20
N GLN A 91 3.93 -8.86 -6.42
CA GLN A 91 2.79 -8.05 -6.82
C GLN A 91 2.45 -7.07 -5.72
N LEU A 92 2.41 -5.78 -6.05
CA LEU A 92 2.01 -4.72 -5.12
C LEU A 92 0.88 -3.89 -5.72
N ILE A 93 -0.19 -3.69 -4.95
CA ILE A 93 -1.21 -2.69 -5.23
C ILE A 93 -0.96 -1.49 -4.31
N VAL A 94 -0.79 -0.30 -4.87
CA VAL A 94 -0.54 0.92 -4.11
C VAL A 94 -1.64 1.94 -4.39
N ALA A 95 -2.19 2.50 -3.32
CA ALA A 95 -3.32 3.42 -3.36
C ALA A 95 -2.93 4.81 -2.85
N GLY A 96 -3.26 5.84 -3.64
CA GLY A 96 -2.98 7.24 -3.32
C GLY A 96 -1.78 7.77 -4.11
N GLY A 97 -1.89 9.01 -4.60
CA GLY A 97 -0.87 9.62 -5.47
C GLY A 97 0.48 9.77 -4.79
N GLU A 98 0.51 10.40 -3.61
CA GLU A 98 1.75 10.61 -2.85
C GLU A 98 2.36 9.27 -2.39
N THR A 99 1.54 8.35 -1.86
CA THR A 99 1.98 7.01 -1.48
C THR A 99 2.58 6.24 -2.66
N SER A 100 1.93 6.28 -3.83
CA SER A 100 2.43 5.65 -5.05
C SER A 100 3.77 6.23 -5.46
N GLY A 101 3.90 7.56 -5.42
CA GLY A 101 5.16 8.25 -5.71
C GLY A 101 6.27 7.89 -4.71
N ALA A 102 5.96 7.79 -3.42
CA ALA A 102 6.93 7.39 -2.40
C ALA A 102 7.42 5.94 -2.60
N VAL A 103 6.50 5.00 -2.87
CA VAL A 103 6.82 3.59 -3.13
C VAL A 103 7.66 3.43 -4.40
N VAL A 104 7.27 4.07 -5.52
CA VAL A 104 8.00 4.01 -6.79
C VAL A 104 9.44 4.52 -6.61
N ARG A 105 9.61 5.67 -5.94
CA ARG A 105 10.94 6.24 -5.68
C ARG A 105 11.78 5.34 -4.78
N ARG A 106 11.19 4.82 -3.70
CA ARG A 106 11.89 3.94 -2.74
C ARG A 106 12.38 2.65 -3.40
N LEU A 107 11.54 2.05 -4.24
CA LEU A 107 11.88 0.82 -4.99
C LEU A 107 12.81 1.07 -6.20
N GLY A 108 13.18 2.32 -6.48
CA GLY A 108 14.05 2.67 -7.61
C GLY A 108 13.40 2.42 -8.98
N ILE A 109 12.07 2.39 -9.06
CA ILE A 109 11.37 2.06 -10.29
C ILE A 109 11.42 3.26 -11.24
N THR A 110 12.14 3.11 -12.34
CA THR A 110 12.34 4.17 -13.35
C THR A 110 11.57 3.88 -14.64
N THR A 111 11.39 2.60 -14.96
CA THR A 111 10.69 2.14 -16.16
C THR A 111 9.79 0.97 -15.82
N ALA A 112 8.63 0.92 -16.50
CA ALA A 112 7.70 -0.18 -16.41
C ALA A 112 6.91 -0.32 -17.70
N ARG A 113 6.54 -1.56 -18.02
CA ARG A 113 5.70 -1.90 -19.17
C ARG A 113 4.24 -2.01 -18.73
N VAL A 114 3.36 -1.31 -19.43
CA VAL A 114 1.91 -1.39 -19.22
C VAL A 114 1.41 -2.81 -19.55
N GLY A 115 0.67 -3.39 -18.63
CA GLY A 115 0.07 -4.73 -18.71
C GLY A 115 -1.46 -4.67 -18.72
N ARG A 116 -2.10 -5.69 -18.13
CA ARG A 116 -3.56 -5.79 -18.06
C ARG A 116 -4.16 -4.60 -17.32
N GLU A 117 -5.20 -4.00 -17.90
CA GLU A 117 -6.04 -3.02 -17.22
C GLU A 117 -7.05 -3.71 -16.30
N VAL A 118 -7.03 -3.36 -15.01
CA VAL A 118 -7.95 -3.93 -13.99
C VAL A 118 -9.21 -3.09 -13.84
N SER A 119 -9.09 -1.79 -14.07
CA SER A 119 -10.19 -0.82 -14.08
C SER A 119 -9.77 0.36 -14.96
N PRO A 120 -10.70 1.18 -15.48
CA PRO A 120 -10.36 2.32 -16.32
C PRO A 120 -9.29 3.22 -15.69
N GLY A 121 -8.13 3.31 -16.34
CA GLY A 121 -6.98 4.09 -15.88
C GLY A 121 -6.15 3.42 -14.78
N VAL A 122 -6.33 2.11 -14.54
CA VAL A 122 -5.64 1.35 -13.48
C VAL A 122 -5.07 0.04 -14.04
N PRO A 123 -3.94 0.10 -14.78
CA PRO A 123 -3.24 -1.08 -15.27
C PRO A 123 -2.22 -1.63 -14.28
N TRP A 124 -1.94 -2.93 -14.40
CA TRP A 124 -0.69 -3.51 -13.91
C TRP A 124 0.49 -2.97 -14.71
N LEU A 125 1.59 -2.72 -14.02
CA LEU A 125 2.86 -2.24 -14.58
C LEU A 125 3.94 -3.26 -14.22
N ALA A 126 4.50 -3.95 -15.22
CA ALA A 126 5.64 -4.83 -15.02
C ALA A 126 6.91 -3.99 -14.93
N THR A 127 7.58 -3.99 -13.78
CA THR A 127 8.77 -3.16 -13.54
C THR A 127 10.00 -3.81 -14.18
N GLU A 128 10.90 -2.97 -14.71
CA GLU A 128 12.16 -3.45 -15.31
C GLU A 128 13.32 -3.39 -14.30
N THR A 129 13.27 -2.44 -13.35
CA THR A 129 14.28 -2.29 -12.29
C THR A 129 14.33 -3.49 -11.35
N SER A 130 13.20 -4.19 -11.15
CA SER A 130 13.12 -5.39 -10.34
C SER A 130 12.46 -6.51 -11.14
N PRO A 131 13.25 -7.38 -11.80
CA PRO A 131 12.72 -8.44 -12.63
C PRO A 131 11.67 -9.29 -11.89
N GLY A 132 10.47 -9.36 -12.45
CA GLY A 132 9.35 -10.12 -11.89
C GLY A 132 8.44 -9.35 -10.94
N LEU A 133 8.78 -8.12 -10.53
CA LEU A 133 7.87 -7.27 -9.77
C LEU A 133 6.85 -6.59 -10.71
N SER A 134 5.58 -6.80 -10.42
CA SER A 134 4.46 -6.04 -10.98
C SER A 134 3.88 -5.09 -9.93
N ILE A 135 3.58 -3.86 -10.31
CA ILE A 135 2.90 -2.88 -9.45
C ILE A 135 1.61 -2.40 -10.11
N LEU A 136 0.58 -2.14 -9.33
CA LEU A 136 -0.65 -1.47 -9.76
C LEU A 136 -0.80 -0.21 -8.92
N LEU A 137 -0.78 0.94 -9.59
CA LEU A 137 -0.86 2.25 -8.95
C LEU A 137 -2.26 2.80 -9.18
N LYS A 138 -3.00 3.10 -8.11
CA LYS A 138 -4.34 3.69 -8.22
C LYS A 138 -4.44 5.03 -7.49
N SER A 139 -5.09 5.98 -8.14
CA SER A 139 -5.57 7.19 -7.47
C SER A 139 -6.69 6.85 -6.47
N GLY A 140 -6.92 7.73 -5.50
CA GLY A 140 -7.86 7.51 -4.39
C GLY A 140 -9.32 7.31 -4.81
N ASN A 141 -9.67 7.74 -6.03
CA ASN A 141 -11.04 7.77 -6.59
C ASN A 141 -11.31 6.67 -7.64
N LEU A 142 -10.33 5.85 -7.98
CA LEU A 142 -10.45 4.84 -9.05
C LEU A 142 -10.71 3.43 -8.52
N GLY A 143 -11.29 2.60 -9.39
CA GLY A 143 -11.52 1.17 -9.16
C GLY A 143 -12.87 0.83 -8.54
N THR A 144 -13.22 -0.45 -8.63
CA THR A 144 -14.39 -1.06 -7.97
C THR A 144 -14.14 -1.18 -6.45
N PRO A 145 -15.19 -1.36 -5.63
CA PRO A 145 -15.05 -1.70 -4.21
C PRO A 145 -14.21 -2.96 -3.95
N GLU A 146 -14.22 -3.92 -4.88
CA GLU A 146 -13.53 -5.20 -4.78
C GLU A 146 -12.09 -5.17 -5.30
N LEU A 147 -11.60 -4.04 -5.82
CA LEU A 147 -10.29 -3.96 -6.50
C LEU A 147 -9.14 -4.60 -5.70
N PHE A 148 -9.08 -4.39 -4.38
CA PHE A 148 -8.00 -4.99 -3.57
C PHE A 148 -8.10 -6.51 -3.42
N LEU A 149 -9.25 -7.11 -3.71
CA LEU A 149 -9.50 -8.54 -3.64
C LEU A 149 -9.33 -9.23 -4.99
N ASP A 150 -9.73 -8.58 -6.10
CA ASP A 150 -9.84 -9.22 -7.41
C ASP A 150 -8.73 -8.84 -8.40
N ALA A 151 -7.98 -7.76 -8.16
CA ALA A 151 -7.01 -7.23 -9.11
C ALA A 151 -5.83 -8.16 -9.40
N TRP A 152 -5.57 -9.15 -8.55
CA TRP A 152 -4.36 -9.98 -8.57
C TRP A 152 -4.23 -10.80 -9.86
N ASP A 153 -3.00 -11.00 -10.32
CA ASP A 153 -2.76 -11.95 -11.42
C ASP A 153 -2.63 -13.34 -10.82
N HIS A 154 -3.62 -14.19 -11.06
CA HIS A 154 -3.65 -15.56 -10.54
C HIS A 154 -2.81 -16.54 -11.40
N ASN A 155 -2.18 -16.07 -12.48
CA ASN A 155 -1.51 -16.89 -13.50
C ASN A 155 0.01 -16.63 -13.59
N ARG A 156 0.74 -16.75 -12.48
CA ARG A 156 2.21 -16.82 -12.49
C ARG A 156 2.74 -17.82 -11.48
#